data_AF-A0ABC8SX03-F1
#
_entry.id   AF-A0ABC8SX03-F1
#
_cell.length_a   1.000
_cell.length_b   1.000
_cell.length_c   1.000
_cell.angle_alpha   90.00
_cell.angle_beta   90.00
_cell.angle_gamma   90.00
#
_symmetry.space_group_name_H-M   'P 1'
#
loop_
_entity.id
_entity.type
_entity.pdbx_description
1 polymer ?
#
loop_
_entity_poly.entity_id
_entity_poly.type
_entity_poly.pdbx_seq_one_letter_code
_entity_poly.pdbx_strand_id
1 'polypeptide(L)'
;MQLLLPLLLFLVSYVQCYGGIGFDPLGKILEAQRAKRSANFVPEASKSDYSPVYIGPQDGLKEANRITALPGQPNGVNFDQYSGYVTVDPKAGRALFYYFAESQNSSSKPLVLWLNGGPGCSSFGNGAMRELGPFRVNIDARTLSENKYAWNN
;
A
#
# COMPACT_ATOMS: atom_id res chain seq x y z
N MET A 1 22.96 -38.15 -17.44
CA MET A 1 22.48 -38.30 -16.06
C MET A 1 23.12 -37.28 -15.09
N GLN A 2 23.40 -36.04 -15.52
CA GLN A 2 24.05 -34.99 -14.70
C GLN A 2 23.23 -33.70 -14.57
N LEU A 3 22.09 -33.58 -15.25
CA LEU A 3 21.17 -32.44 -15.15
C LEU A 3 19.92 -32.71 -14.28
N LEU A 4 19.71 -33.96 -13.85
CA LEU A 4 18.60 -34.34 -12.97
C LEU A 4 18.86 -33.95 -11.51
N LEU A 5 20.12 -33.99 -11.06
CA LEU A 5 20.52 -33.66 -9.70
C LEU A 5 20.30 -32.18 -9.32
N PRO A 6 20.66 -31.17 -10.16
CA PRO A 6 20.39 -29.77 -9.83
C PRO A 6 18.88 -29.45 -9.89
N LEU A 7 18.12 -30.07 -10.78
CA LEU A 7 16.67 -29.86 -10.85
C LEU A 7 15.95 -30.44 -9.61
N LEU A 8 16.40 -31.61 -9.13
CA LEU A 8 15.89 -32.19 -7.88
C LEU A 8 16.24 -31.32 -6.67
N LEU A 9 17.46 -30.78 -6.61
CA LEU A 9 17.88 -29.86 -5.53
C LEU A 9 17.05 -28.57 -5.53
N PHE A 10 16.72 -28.01 -6.70
CA PHE A 10 15.81 -26.86 -6.82
C PHE A 10 14.39 -27.18 -6.35
N LEU A 11 13.87 -28.36 -6.68
CA LEU A 11 12.55 -28.82 -6.21
C LEU A 11 12.52 -29.08 -4.70
N VAL A 12 13.57 -29.66 -4.12
CA VAL A 12 13.67 -29.88 -2.66
C VAL A 12 13.77 -28.54 -1.90
N SER A 13 14.47 -27.54 -2.43
CA SER A 13 14.44 -26.18 -1.84
C SER A 13 13.07 -25.50 -1.92
N TYR A 14 12.30 -25.76 -2.99
CA TYR A 14 10.91 -25.29 -3.09
C TYR A 14 9.99 -26.03 -2.11
N VAL A 15 10.15 -27.34 -1.95
CA VAL A 15 9.34 -28.16 -1.04
C VAL A 15 9.66 -27.83 0.43
N GLN A 16 10.91 -27.49 0.77
CA GLN A 16 11.25 -27.09 2.14
C GLN A 16 10.74 -25.67 2.50
N CYS A 17 10.40 -24.84 1.50
CA CYS A 17 9.66 -23.59 1.69
C CYS A 17 8.14 -23.79 1.87
N TYR A 18 7.59 -24.97 1.55
CA TYR A 18 6.15 -25.26 1.65
C TYR A 18 5.81 -26.47 2.55
N GLY A 19 6.80 -27.21 3.03
CA GLY A 19 6.67 -28.33 3.98
C GLY A 19 6.71 -27.83 5.42
N GLY A 20 5.72 -27.02 5.80
CA GLY A 20 5.57 -26.52 7.15
C GLY A 20 5.32 -27.66 8.13
N ILE A 21 6.32 -27.96 8.96
CA ILE A 21 6.17 -28.63 10.24
C ILE A 21 5.07 -27.92 11.02
N GLY A 22 3.91 -28.55 11.18
CA GLY A 22 2.92 -28.39 12.27
C GLY A 22 2.74 -27.02 12.93
N PHE A 23 2.93 -25.92 12.21
CA PHE A 23 2.78 -24.57 12.73
C PHE A 23 1.42 -24.10 12.26
N ASP A 24 0.43 -24.27 13.13
CA ASP A 24 -0.90 -23.70 12.97
C ASP A 24 -0.96 -22.34 13.68
N PRO A 25 -0.56 -21.24 13.00
CA PRO A 25 -0.59 -19.91 13.59
C PRO A 25 -2.03 -19.49 13.91
N LEU A 26 -3.01 -19.98 13.16
CA LEU A 26 -4.41 -19.62 13.36
C LEU A 26 -4.95 -20.29 14.62
N GLY A 27 -4.69 -21.58 14.81
CA GLY A 27 -5.00 -22.30 16.05
C GLY A 27 -4.35 -21.65 17.27
N LYS A 28 -3.08 -21.23 17.16
CA LYS A 28 -2.40 -20.52 18.27
C LYS A 28 -3.01 -19.15 18.57
N ILE A 29 -3.43 -18.40 17.55
CA ILE A 29 -4.12 -17.11 17.73
C ILE A 29 -5.50 -17.33 18.35
N LEU A 30 -6.25 -18.33 17.89
CA LEU A 30 -7.58 -18.67 18.40
C LEU A 30 -7.52 -19.13 19.86
N GLU A 31 -6.54 -19.96 20.23
CA GLU A 31 -6.29 -20.39 21.61
C GLU A 31 -5.89 -19.21 22.50
N ALA A 32 -4.98 -18.35 22.03
CA ALA A 32 -4.61 -17.13 22.74
C ALA A 32 -5.81 -16.19 22.95
N GLN A 33 -6.67 -16.03 21.95
CA GLN A 33 -7.90 -15.24 22.06
C GLN A 33 -8.92 -15.88 23.02
N ARG A 34 -9.08 -17.21 22.98
CA ARG A 34 -10.00 -17.94 23.87
C ARG A 34 -9.55 -17.88 25.33
N ALA A 35 -8.25 -18.03 25.60
CA ALA A 35 -7.67 -17.86 26.93
C ALA A 35 -7.84 -16.43 27.45
N LYS A 36 -7.63 -15.41 26.59
CA LYS A 36 -7.80 -14.00 26.95
C LYS A 36 -9.28 -13.62 27.19
N ARG A 37 -10.21 -14.30 26.51
CA ARG A 37 -11.66 -14.12 26.66
C ARG A 37 -12.20 -14.80 27.92
N SER A 38 -11.63 -15.94 28.31
CA SER A 38 -12.01 -16.65 29.55
C SER A 38 -11.52 -15.95 30.82
N ALA A 39 -10.46 -15.13 30.73
CA ALA A 39 -9.93 -14.37 31.86
C ALA A 39 -10.60 -13.00 32.07
N ASN A 40 -11.34 -12.48 31.07
CA ASN A 40 -11.85 -11.10 31.07
C ASN A 40 -13.37 -11.00 30.76
N PHE A 41 -14.20 -11.93 31.24
CA PHE A 41 -15.65 -11.73 31.14
C PHE A 41 -16.11 -10.63 32.10
N VAL A 42 -16.08 -9.39 31.60
CA VAL A 42 -16.84 -8.24 32.10
C VAL A 42 -17.81 -7.89 30.98
N PRO A 43 -19.14 -7.91 31.19
CA PRO A 43 -20.08 -7.48 30.18
C PRO A 43 -20.11 -5.94 30.16
N GLU A 44 -19.15 -5.35 29.47
CA GLU A 44 -19.12 -3.90 29.22
C GLU A 44 -19.33 -3.67 27.72
N ALA A 45 -20.46 -3.04 27.37
CA ALA A 45 -20.71 -2.56 26.03
C ALA A 45 -19.57 -1.60 25.61
N SER A 46 -18.72 -2.04 24.69
CA SER A 46 -17.57 -1.26 24.24
C SER A 46 -18.03 -0.02 23.49
N LYS A 47 -18.08 1.13 24.18
CA LYS A 47 -17.92 2.43 23.53
C LYS A 47 -16.57 2.41 22.80
N SER A 48 -16.59 2.57 21.49
CA SER A 48 -15.38 2.56 20.67
C SER A 48 -14.50 3.76 21.00
N ASP A 49 -13.47 3.52 21.80
CA ASP A 49 -12.44 4.48 22.18
C ASP A 49 -11.45 4.64 21.01
N TYR A 50 -11.90 5.19 19.88
CA TYR A 50 -10.98 5.62 18.84
C TYR A 50 -10.29 6.88 19.35
N SER A 51 -8.95 6.85 19.39
CA SER A 51 -8.14 8.05 19.66
C SER A 51 -8.59 9.18 18.73
N PRO A 52 -8.68 10.44 19.23
CA PRO A 52 -9.07 11.56 18.39
C PRO A 52 -8.15 11.63 17.17
N VAL A 53 -8.74 11.70 15.98
CA VAL A 53 -8.01 11.85 14.73
C VAL A 53 -7.18 13.14 14.83
N TYR A 54 -5.85 13.00 14.73
CA TYR A 54 -4.97 14.16 14.65
C TYR A 54 -5.11 14.78 13.26
N ILE A 55 -5.41 16.08 13.21
CA ILE A 55 -5.46 16.88 11.99
C ILE A 55 -4.42 17.99 12.14
N GLY A 56 -3.29 17.85 11.47
CA GLY A 56 -2.25 18.89 11.42
C GLY A 56 -2.60 20.00 10.42
N PRO A 57 -2.00 21.20 10.53
CA PRO A 57 -2.18 22.28 9.56
C PRO A 57 -1.86 21.83 8.13
N GLN A 58 -2.72 22.17 7.16
CA GLN A 58 -2.54 21.81 5.74
C GLN A 58 -2.46 23.03 4.80
N ASP A 59 -2.52 24.25 5.35
CA ASP A 59 -2.56 25.48 4.56
C ASP A 59 -1.29 25.61 3.69
N GLY A 60 -1.48 25.87 2.40
CA GLY A 60 -0.39 26.00 1.42
C GLY A 60 0.28 24.69 1.01
N LEU A 61 0.04 23.58 1.72
CA LEU A 61 0.70 22.30 1.40
C LEU A 61 0.26 21.74 0.05
N LYS A 62 -0.99 21.98 -0.39
CA LYS A 62 -1.43 21.54 -1.72
C LYS A 62 -0.49 22.03 -2.82
N GLU A 63 -0.24 23.33 -2.87
CA GLU A 63 0.62 23.94 -3.90
C GLU A 63 2.08 23.51 -3.74
N ALA A 64 2.57 23.41 -2.50
CA ALA A 64 3.93 22.96 -2.22
C ALA A 64 4.18 21.49 -2.61
N ASN A 65 3.15 20.64 -2.52
CA ASN A 65 3.21 19.22 -2.87
C ASN A 65 2.91 18.95 -4.35
N ARG A 66 2.63 19.98 -5.17
CA ARG A 66 2.33 19.81 -6.58
C ARG A 66 3.56 19.33 -7.34
N ILE A 67 3.42 18.22 -8.05
CA ILE A 67 4.46 17.64 -8.89
C ILE A 67 4.34 18.25 -10.28
N THR A 68 5.37 18.99 -10.70
CA THR A 68 5.41 19.58 -12.05
C THR A 68 5.62 18.53 -13.15
N ALA A 69 6.56 17.61 -12.94
CA ALA A 69 6.77 16.43 -13.76
C ALA A 69 7.55 15.37 -12.99
N LEU A 70 7.22 14.09 -13.19
CA LEU A 70 8.04 12.98 -12.71
C LEU A 70 9.25 12.76 -13.64
N PRO A 71 10.40 12.29 -13.12
CA PRO A 71 11.49 11.83 -13.97
C PRO A 71 11.01 10.74 -14.95
N GLY A 72 11.29 10.93 -16.24
CA GLY A 72 10.90 9.98 -17.28
C GLY A 72 9.41 10.00 -17.66
N GLN A 73 8.62 10.95 -17.13
CA GLN A 73 7.22 11.13 -17.50
C GLN A 73 7.08 11.50 -18.99
N PRO A 74 6.10 10.93 -19.71
CA PRO A 74 5.79 11.36 -21.07
C PRO A 74 5.27 12.80 -21.11
N ASN A 75 5.51 13.48 -22.22
CA ASN A 75 4.96 14.80 -22.48
C ASN A 75 3.45 14.71 -22.77
N GLY A 76 2.71 15.79 -22.52
CA GLY A 76 1.28 15.88 -22.87
C GLY A 76 0.32 15.34 -21.81
N VAL A 77 0.82 15.00 -20.62
CA VAL A 77 -0.02 14.65 -19.46
C VAL A 77 -0.90 15.84 -19.07
N ASN A 78 -2.22 15.62 -19.02
CA ASN A 78 -3.23 16.65 -18.78
C ASN A 78 -4.02 16.40 -17.49
N PHE A 79 -3.31 16.22 -16.37
CA PHE A 79 -3.89 16.18 -15.03
C PHE A 79 -2.85 16.66 -14.01
N ASP A 80 -3.33 17.22 -12.91
CA ASP A 80 -2.47 17.58 -11.78
C ASP A 80 -2.16 16.36 -10.91
N GLN A 81 -0.97 16.34 -10.34
CA GLN A 81 -0.53 15.30 -9.41
C GLN A 81 0.25 15.91 -8.25
N TYR A 82 0.15 15.26 -7.10
CA TYR A 82 0.66 15.74 -5.84
C TYR A 82 1.29 14.59 -5.06
N SER A 83 2.36 14.86 -4.32
CA SER A 83 2.88 13.92 -3.33
C SER A 83 3.44 14.64 -2.13
N GLY A 84 3.35 13.99 -0.98
CA GLY A 84 3.78 14.59 0.28
C GLY A 84 3.58 13.64 1.45
N TYR A 85 3.71 14.19 2.65
CA TYR A 85 3.54 13.47 3.90
C TYR A 85 2.45 14.11 4.75
N VAL A 86 1.58 13.28 5.34
CA VAL A 86 0.58 13.70 6.33
C VAL A 86 0.97 13.13 7.68
N THR A 87 1.27 13.99 8.65
CA THR A 87 1.54 13.57 10.03
C THR A 87 0.27 13.01 10.65
N VAL A 88 0.33 11.76 11.13
CA VAL A 88 -0.81 11.04 11.74
C VAL A 88 -0.63 10.83 13.23
N ASP A 89 0.59 10.96 13.73
CA ASP A 89 0.90 10.88 15.16
C ASP A 89 2.14 11.72 15.46
N PRO A 90 1.96 12.98 15.89
CA PRO A 90 3.07 13.88 16.15
C PRO A 90 3.90 13.45 17.36
N LYS A 91 3.32 12.72 18.32
CA LYS A 91 4.05 12.25 19.51
C LYS A 91 5.03 11.13 19.15
N ALA A 92 4.61 10.22 18.28
CA ALA A 92 5.48 9.17 17.74
C ALA A 92 6.30 9.61 16.52
N GLY A 93 6.12 10.84 16.03
CA GLY A 93 6.75 11.32 14.79
C GLY A 93 6.32 10.56 13.53
N ARG A 94 5.13 9.96 13.52
CA ARG A 94 4.64 9.12 12.41
C ARG A 94 3.94 9.98 11.35
N ALA A 95 4.35 9.82 10.10
CA ALA A 95 3.73 10.43 8.94
C ALA A 95 3.53 9.39 7.83
N LEU A 96 2.44 9.54 7.08
CA LEU A 96 2.14 8.69 5.93
C LEU A 96 2.43 9.45 4.64
N PHE A 97 3.18 8.81 3.74
CA PHE A 97 3.38 9.30 2.39
C PHE A 97 2.11 9.09 1.55
N TYR A 98 1.79 10.05 0.67
CA TYR A 98 0.75 9.90 -0.34
C TYR A 98 1.26 10.29 -1.73
N TYR A 99 0.64 9.68 -2.74
CA TYR A 99 0.69 10.12 -4.13
C TYR A 99 -0.76 10.21 -4.62
N PHE A 100 -1.13 11.37 -5.15
CA PHE A 100 -2.47 11.67 -5.63
C PHE A 100 -2.38 12.17 -7.07
N ALA A 101 -3.09 11.51 -7.97
CA ALA A 101 -3.27 11.94 -9.36
C ALA A 101 -4.74 12.33 -9.54
N GLU A 102 -4.98 13.58 -9.93
CA GLU A 102 -6.32 14.04 -10.25
C GLU A 102 -6.87 13.37 -11.50
N SER A 103 -8.19 13.38 -11.65
CA SER A 103 -8.79 13.08 -12.93
C SER A 103 -8.56 14.21 -13.92
N GLN A 104 -8.48 13.88 -15.21
CA GLN A 104 -8.45 14.89 -16.29
C GLN A 104 -9.67 15.82 -16.25
N ASN A 105 -10.79 15.38 -15.66
CA ASN A 105 -11.98 16.19 -15.40
C ASN A 105 -12.31 16.18 -13.89
N SER A 106 -11.39 16.68 -13.07
CA SER A 106 -11.43 16.50 -11.61
C SER A 106 -12.66 17.10 -10.92
N SER A 107 -13.23 18.21 -11.41
CA SER A 107 -14.34 18.90 -10.74
C SER A 107 -15.64 18.11 -10.62
N SER A 108 -15.83 17.06 -11.43
CA SER A 108 -17.05 16.25 -11.46
C SER A 108 -16.85 14.81 -10.98
N LYS A 109 -15.64 14.45 -10.55
CA LYS A 109 -15.24 13.06 -10.24
C LYS A 109 -15.10 12.85 -8.73
N PRO A 110 -15.34 11.61 -8.25
CA PRO A 110 -15.21 11.30 -6.83
C PRO A 110 -13.74 11.25 -6.40
N LEU A 111 -13.50 11.44 -5.10
CA LEU A 111 -12.22 11.09 -4.48
C LEU A 111 -12.19 9.59 -4.17
N VAL A 112 -11.14 8.90 -4.63
CA VAL A 112 -10.93 7.47 -4.37
C VAL A 112 -9.63 7.26 -3.62
N LEU A 113 -9.70 6.64 -2.45
CA LEU A 113 -8.54 6.18 -1.69
C LEU A 113 -8.24 4.72 -2.04
N TRP A 114 -7.01 4.45 -2.49
CA TRP A 114 -6.56 3.10 -2.80
C TRP A 114 -5.49 2.63 -1.81
N LEU A 115 -5.68 1.44 -1.24
CA LEU A 115 -4.76 0.83 -0.29
C LEU A 115 -4.41 -0.59 -0.73
N ASN A 116 -3.12 -0.84 -0.96
CA ASN A 116 -2.63 -2.21 -1.13
C ASN A 116 -2.49 -2.90 0.24
N GLY A 117 -2.68 -4.22 0.23
CA GLY A 117 -2.61 -5.07 1.43
C GLY A 117 -1.21 -5.63 1.71
N GLY A 118 -1.16 -6.85 2.25
CA GLY A 118 0.09 -7.51 2.64
C GLY A 118 -0.06 -8.19 4.01
N PRO A 119 0.59 -7.69 5.07
CA PRO A 119 0.93 -6.29 5.36
C PRO A 119 2.29 -5.78 4.84
N GLY A 120 2.44 -4.46 4.73
CA GLY A 120 3.73 -3.79 4.46
C GLY A 120 4.02 -3.45 2.99
N CYS A 121 3.19 -3.90 2.05
CA CYS A 121 3.34 -3.52 0.65
C CYS A 121 2.90 -2.05 0.43
N SER A 122 3.62 -1.34 -0.44
CA SER A 122 3.33 0.06 -0.74
C SER A 122 2.23 0.21 -1.80
N SER A 123 1.22 1.04 -1.50
CA SER A 123 0.20 1.43 -2.48
C SER A 123 0.76 2.23 -3.65
N PHE A 124 1.87 2.94 -3.44
CA PHE A 124 2.54 3.67 -4.52
C PHE A 124 3.26 2.70 -5.46
N GLY A 125 4.07 1.80 -4.90
CA GLY A 125 4.87 0.86 -5.68
C GLY A 125 4.02 -0.15 -6.46
N ASN A 126 2.98 -0.71 -5.83
CA ASN A 126 2.09 -1.67 -6.50
C ASN A 126 0.91 -0.97 -7.16
N GLY A 127 0.05 -0.31 -6.38
CA GLY A 127 -1.16 0.34 -6.87
C GLY A 127 -0.89 1.37 -7.96
N ALA A 128 -0.17 2.43 -7.63
CA ALA A 128 0.03 3.54 -8.57
C ALA A 128 0.91 3.13 -9.77
N MET A 129 2.05 2.46 -9.54
CA MET A 129 3.04 2.22 -10.60
C MET A 129 2.83 0.92 -11.40
N ARG A 130 2.07 -0.05 -10.87
CA ARG A 130 1.92 -1.39 -11.50
C ARG A 130 0.49 -1.81 -11.75
N GLU A 131 -0.49 -1.28 -11.02
CA GLU A 131 -1.89 -1.73 -11.12
C GLU A 131 -2.81 -0.69 -11.77
N LEU A 132 -3.12 0.43 -11.12
CA LEU A 132 -4.23 1.30 -11.57
C LEU A 132 -3.88 2.78 -11.74
N GLY A 133 -2.68 3.20 -11.36
CA GLY A 133 -2.27 4.59 -11.49
C GLY A 133 -2.04 5.02 -12.94
N PRO A 134 -1.76 6.33 -13.14
CA PRO A 134 -1.66 6.95 -14.46
C PRO A 134 -0.45 6.48 -15.28
N PHE A 135 0.58 5.94 -14.63
CA PHE A 135 1.84 5.60 -15.28
C PHE A 135 2.26 4.15 -15.01
N ARG A 136 3.09 3.64 -15.92
CA ARG A 136 3.84 2.38 -15.78
C ARG A 136 5.32 2.67 -15.81
N VAL A 137 6.07 1.99 -14.94
CA VAL A 137 7.53 1.96 -15.01
C VAL A 137 7.95 1.07 -16.18
N ASN A 138 8.72 1.62 -17.11
CA ASN A 138 9.22 0.87 -18.26
C ASN A 138 10.38 -0.06 -17.84
N ILE A 139 10.74 -0.99 -18.73
CA ILE A 139 11.78 -2.00 -18.47
C ILE A 139 13.16 -1.40 -18.20
N ASP A 140 13.42 -0.18 -18.67
CA ASP A 140 14.66 0.55 -18.41
C ASP A 140 14.75 1.10 -16.98
N ALA A 141 13.68 0.99 -16.18
CA ALA A 141 13.53 1.52 -14.83
C ALA A 141 13.84 3.03 -14.70
N ARG A 142 13.77 3.77 -15.81
CA ARG A 142 14.10 5.20 -15.90
C ARG A 142 13.00 6.02 -16.53
N THR A 143 12.23 5.42 -17.43
CA THR A 143 11.14 6.09 -18.14
C THR A 143 9.78 5.55 -17.71
N LEU A 144 8.76 6.38 -17.92
CA LEU A 144 7.37 6.04 -17.65
C LEU A 144 6.59 5.98 -18.97
N SER A 145 5.55 5.17 -19.01
CA SER A 145 4.54 5.19 -20.07
C SER A 145 3.15 5.42 -19.46
N GLU A 146 2.25 6.06 -20.21
CA GLU A 146 0.87 6.26 -19.76
C GLU A 146 0.12 4.93 -19.70
N ASN A 147 -0.69 4.78 -18.65
CA ASN A 147 -1.62 3.67 -18.50
C ASN A 147 -2.98 4.06 -19.10
N LYS A 148 -3.26 3.58 -20.32
CA LYS A 148 -4.57 3.80 -20.99
C LYS A 148 -5.80 3.32 -20.21
N TYR A 149 -5.61 2.49 -19.18
CA TYR A 149 -6.68 1.99 -18.30
C TYR A 149 -6.54 2.51 -16.87
N ALA A 150 -5.87 3.65 -16.68
CA ALA A 150 -5.74 4.27 -15.39
C ALA A 150 -7.11 4.64 -14.81
N TRP A 151 -7.23 4.52 -13.49
CA TRP A 151 -8.47 4.84 -12.80
C TRP A 151 -8.73 6.34 -12.66
N ASN A 152 -7.74 7.19 -12.96
CA ASN A 152 -7.90 8.65 -12.99
C ASN A 152 -8.35 9.18 -14.37
N ASN A 153 -8.77 8.32 -15.30
CA ASN A 153 -9.36 8.76 -16.57
C ASN A 153 -10.76 9.39 -16.40
#